data_AF-W2ERG4-F1
#
_entry.id   AF-W2ERG4-F1
#
_cell.length_a   1.000
_cell.length_b   1.000
_cell.length_c   1.000
_cell.angle_alpha   90.00
_cell.angle_beta   90.00
_cell.angle_gamma   90.00
#
_symmetry.space_group_name_H-M   'P 1'
#
loop_
_entity.id
_entity.type
_entity.pdbx_description
1 polymer ?
#
loop_
_entity_poly.entity_id
_entity_poly.type
_entity_poly.pdbx_seq_one_letter_code
_entity_poly.pdbx_strand_id
1 'polypeptide(L)'
;MYVTEEGVTRHYADGSVEALAWEDVVEVRVGGHGRADEAGDVLIVLLDREGEGCVVPRSATDATFLARLRYLPDFDLDRLSTAVESAAADGYVVVWRSPDPPSPLPDLEYD
;
A
#
# COMPACT_ATOMS: atom_id res chain seq x y z
N MET A 1 -2.57 0.80 14.59
CA MET A 1 -2.75 1.19 13.18
C MET A 1 -4.04 1.97 13.10
N TYR A 2 -4.07 3.04 12.32
CA TYR A 2 -5.24 3.88 12.13
C TYR A 2 -5.50 4.02 10.63
N VAL A 3 -6.74 3.76 10.23
CA VAL A 3 -7.20 3.97 8.87
C VAL A 3 -8.31 4.99 8.93
N THR A 4 -8.07 6.15 8.33
CA THR A 4 -9.02 7.24 8.26
C THR A 4 -9.45 7.47 6.82
N GLU A 5 -10.23 8.53 6.63
CA GLU A 5 -10.68 8.96 5.32
C GLU A 5 -9.58 9.62 4.51
N GLU A 6 -8.64 10.25 5.21
CA GLU A 6 -7.53 11.03 4.66
C GLU A 6 -6.36 10.13 4.32
N GLY A 7 -6.13 9.07 5.11
CA GLY A 7 -5.00 8.19 4.87
C GLY A 7 -4.93 6.99 5.80
N VAL A 8 -3.76 6.37 5.82
CA VAL A 8 -3.41 5.27 6.69
C VAL A 8 -2.15 5.62 7.49
N THR A 9 -2.19 5.34 8.79
CA THR A 9 -1.08 5.60 9.70
C THR A 9 -0.75 4.35 10.51
N ARG A 10 0.52 3.94 10.48
CA ARG A 10 1.07 2.88 11.31
C ARG A 10 2.01 3.44 12.35
N HIS A 11 1.80 3.05 13.60
CA HIS A 11 2.68 3.37 14.72
C HIS A 11 3.50 2.14 15.07
N TYR A 12 4.80 2.32 15.19
CA TYR A 12 5.74 1.28 15.60
C TYR A 12 6.00 1.35 17.11
N ALA A 13 6.43 0.22 17.68
CA ALA A 13 6.82 0.15 19.09
C ALA A 13 8.03 1.04 19.42
N ASP A 14 8.88 1.32 18.42
CA ASP A 14 10.05 2.20 18.53
C ASP A 14 9.67 3.70 18.48
N GLY A 15 8.38 4.03 18.34
CA GLY A 15 7.90 5.42 18.25
C GLY A 15 7.92 6.00 16.85
N SER A 16 8.52 5.31 15.87
CA SER A 16 8.41 5.66 14.46
C SER A 16 6.96 5.55 13.97
N VAL A 17 6.59 6.43 13.03
CA VAL A 17 5.24 6.48 12.44
C VAL A 17 5.37 6.54 10.92
N GLU A 18 4.68 5.65 10.22
CA GLU A 18 4.47 5.72 8.78
C GLU A 18 3.07 6.24 8.51
N ALA A 19 2.93 7.28 7.71
CA ALA A 19 1.64 7.84 7.31
C ALA A 19 1.63 8.04 5.80
N LEU A 20 0.53 7.66 5.15
CA LEU A 20 0.34 7.87 3.72
C LEU A 20 -1.10 8.30 3.45
N ALA A 21 -1.27 9.42 2.76
CA ALA A 21 -2.58 9.89 2.32
C ALA A 21 -3.09 9.01 1.16
N TRP A 22 -4.40 8.76 1.12
CA TRP A 22 -4.97 7.91 0.07
C TRP A 22 -4.80 8.49 -1.34
N GLU A 23 -4.77 9.81 -1.46
CA GLU A 23 -4.56 10.54 -2.72
C GLU A 23 -3.13 10.44 -3.25
N ASP A 24 -2.15 10.20 -2.37
CA ASP A 24 -0.74 10.05 -2.73
C ASP A 24 -0.36 8.60 -3.07
N VAL A 25 -1.28 7.63 -2.87
CA VAL A 25 -1.01 6.22 -3.19
C VAL A 25 -0.88 6.04 -4.69
N VAL A 26 0.31 5.68 -5.16
CA VAL A 26 0.58 5.40 -6.58
C VAL A 26 0.84 3.92 -6.86
N GLU A 27 1.17 3.13 -5.85
CA GLU A 27 1.39 1.69 -5.99
C GLU A 27 0.87 0.93 -4.76
N VAL A 28 0.17 -0.17 -5.02
CA VAL A 28 -0.17 -1.16 -4.00
C VAL A 28 0.49 -2.48 -4.38
N ARG A 29 1.26 -3.03 -3.46
CA ARG A 29 1.94 -4.31 -3.64
C ARG A 29 1.76 -5.21 -2.42
N VAL A 30 1.82 -6.51 -2.66
CA VAL A 30 1.63 -7.54 -1.65
C VAL A 30 2.89 -8.39 -1.56
N GLY A 31 3.41 -8.65 -0.37
CA GLY A 31 4.56 -9.52 -0.17
C GLY A 31 4.46 -10.30 1.13
N GLY A 32 5.15 -11.42 1.25
CA GLY A 32 5.25 -12.16 2.50
C GLY A 32 6.27 -11.52 3.45
N HIS A 33 6.01 -11.59 4.76
CA HIS A 33 7.00 -11.30 5.81
C HIS A 33 7.42 -12.59 6.50
N GLY A 34 8.68 -12.98 6.31
CA GLY A 34 9.23 -14.18 6.94
C GLY A 34 10.09 -14.95 5.96
N ARG A 35 10.75 -16.01 6.43
CA ARG A 35 11.45 -16.97 5.58
C ARG A 35 10.43 -17.93 4.95
N ALA A 36 10.69 -18.46 3.75
CA ALA A 36 9.78 -19.34 3.01
C ALA A 36 9.21 -20.55 3.78
N ASP A 37 9.82 -20.93 4.90
CA ASP A 37 9.42 -22.05 5.77
C ASP A 37 8.62 -21.64 7.01
N GLU A 38 8.43 -20.35 7.28
CA GLU A 38 7.56 -19.86 8.36
C GLU A 38 6.21 -19.43 7.76
N ALA A 39 5.12 -19.61 8.51
CA ALA A 39 3.82 -19.05 8.15
C ALA A 39 3.89 -17.52 8.27
N GLY A 40 4.54 -16.89 7.29
CA GLY A 40 4.79 -15.47 7.26
C GLY A 40 3.49 -14.69 7.15
N ASP A 41 3.40 -13.58 7.88
CA ASP A 41 2.30 -12.65 7.71
C ASP A 41 2.39 -12.00 6.33
N VAL A 42 1.28 -11.94 5.61
CA VAL A 42 1.20 -11.20 4.35
C VAL A 42 1.17 -9.70 4.66
N LEU A 43 1.98 -8.93 3.94
CA LEU A 43 2.07 -7.48 4.03
C LEU A 43 1.49 -6.85 2.76
N ILE A 44 0.65 -5.84 2.95
CA ILE A 44 0.17 -4.95 1.90
C ILE A 44 0.93 -3.65 2.06
N VAL A 45 1.75 -3.30 1.07
CA VAL A 45 2.56 -2.10 1.06
C VAL A 45 1.92 -1.10 0.13
N LEU A 46 1.62 0.07 0.67
CA LEU A 46 1.14 1.24 -0.06
C LEU A 46 2.32 2.18 -0.23
N LEU A 47 2.57 2.61 -1.46
CA LEU A 47 3.68 3.52 -1.79
C LEU A 47 3.17 4.78 -2.46
N ASP A 48 3.85 5.87 -2.18
CA ASP A 48 3.81 7.10 -2.93
C ASP A 48 4.82 7.10 -4.10
N ARG A 49 4.88 8.25 -4.79
CA ARG A 49 5.77 8.51 -5.92
C ARG A 49 7.26 8.49 -5.57
N GLU A 50 7.62 8.74 -4.33
CA GLU A 50 9.01 8.76 -3.84
C GLU A 50 9.45 7.35 -3.42
N GLY A 51 8.51 6.40 -3.37
CA GLY A 51 8.73 5.04 -2.89
C GLY A 51 8.67 4.94 -1.36
N GLU A 52 8.23 6.01 -0.70
CA GLU A 52 7.90 6.05 0.72
C GLU A 52 6.44 5.62 0.91
N GLY A 53 6.08 5.17 2.10
CA GLY A 53 4.68 4.80 2.34
C GLY A 53 4.44 4.01 3.59
N CYS A 54 3.40 3.17 3.55
CA CYS A 54 2.87 2.49 4.73
C CYS A 54 2.78 0.99 4.50
N VAL A 55 3.44 0.24 5.39
CA VAL A 55 3.39 -1.23 5.40
C VAL A 55 2.27 -1.70 6.31
N VAL A 56 1.28 -2.37 5.74
CA VAL A 56 0.07 -2.82 6.42
C VAL A 56 0.05 -4.34 6.51
N PRO A 57 0.16 -4.94 7.71
CA PRO A 57 -0.04 -6.37 7.88
C PRO A 57 -1.47 -6.78 7.51
N ARG A 58 -1.64 -7.91 6.83
CA ARG A 58 -2.96 -8.46 6.49
C ARG A 58 -3.81 -8.76 7.72
N SER A 59 -3.19 -9.07 8.86
CA SER A 59 -3.85 -9.23 10.15
C SER A 59 -4.40 -7.91 10.73
N ALA A 60 -3.89 -6.76 10.28
CA ALA A 60 -4.31 -5.42 10.69
C ALA A 60 -5.21 -4.72 9.66
N THR A 61 -5.54 -5.37 8.54
CA THR A 61 -6.51 -4.81 7.58
C THR A 61 -7.95 -5.07 8.03
N ASP A 62 -8.75 -4.02 8.01
CA ASP A 62 -10.19 -4.07 8.30
C ASP A 62 -11.05 -3.76 7.07
N ALA A 63 -12.37 -3.88 7.23
CA ALA A 63 -13.34 -3.55 6.18
C ALA A 63 -13.17 -2.10 5.65
N THR A 64 -12.82 -1.15 6.52
CA THR A 64 -12.55 0.25 6.14
C THR A 64 -11.34 0.38 5.20
N PHE A 65 -10.28 -0.38 5.46
CA PHE A 65 -9.08 -0.40 4.62
C PHE A 65 -9.40 -0.92 3.22
N LEU A 66 -10.10 -2.06 3.15
CA LEU A 66 -10.55 -2.64 1.87
C LEU A 66 -11.53 -1.72 1.13
N ALA A 67 -12.40 -1.02 1.85
CA ALA A 67 -13.29 -0.04 1.26
C ALA A 67 -12.52 1.12 0.61
N ARG A 68 -11.45 1.61 1.25
CA ARG A 68 -10.59 2.67 0.69
C ARG A 68 -9.85 2.23 -0.57
N LEU A 69 -9.33 1.00 -0.58
CA LEU A 69 -8.73 0.45 -1.80
C LEU A 69 -9.73 0.37 -2.97
N ARG A 70 -10.99 0.04 -2.72
CA ARG A 70 -12.04 0.03 -3.75
C ARG A 70 -12.38 1.41 -4.31
N TYR A 71 -12.01 2.50 -3.63
CA TYR A 71 -12.17 3.86 -4.14
C TYR A 71 -11.01 4.28 -5.06
N LEU A 72 -9.91 3.51 -5.10
CA LEU A 72 -8.84 3.74 -6.06
C LEU A 72 -9.35 3.42 -7.48
N PRO A 73 -9.01 4.24 -8.48
CA PRO A 73 -9.46 4.05 -9.84
C PRO A 73 -8.95 2.73 -10.40
N ASP A 74 -9.83 1.97 -11.07
CA ASP A 74 -9.51 0.67 -11.67
C ASP A 74 -8.93 -0.37 -10.69
N PHE A 75 -9.22 -0.21 -9.38
CA PHE A 75 -8.73 -1.15 -8.39
C PHE A 75 -9.42 -2.51 -8.48
N ASP A 76 -8.61 -3.55 -8.68
CA ASP A 76 -9.07 -4.92 -8.76
C ASP A 76 -8.88 -5.64 -7.42
N LEU A 77 -9.99 -5.85 -6.71
CA LEU A 77 -9.99 -6.55 -5.42
C LEU A 77 -9.68 -8.05 -5.56
N ASP A 78 -10.08 -8.67 -6.67
CA ASP A 78 -9.83 -10.09 -6.93
C ASP A 78 -8.34 -10.34 -7.14
N ARG A 79 -7.67 -9.42 -7.85
CA ARG A 79 -6.21 -9.40 -7.98
C ARG A 79 -5.51 -9.24 -6.63
N LEU A 80 -6.03 -8.39 -5.74
CA LEU A 80 -5.50 -8.26 -4.37
C LEU A 80 -5.64 -9.58 -3.61
N SER A 81 -6.82 -10.21 -3.62
CA SER A 81 -7.05 -11.50 -2.95
C SER A 81 -6.08 -12.57 -3.46
N THR A 82 -5.99 -12.71 -4.79
CA THR A 82 -5.10 -13.67 -5.44
C THR A 82 -3.64 -13.43 -5.06
N ALA A 83 -3.19 -12.17 -5.01
CA ALA A 83 -1.84 -11.83 -4.61
C ALA A 83 -1.56 -12.10 -3.13
N VAL A 84 -2.56 -11.93 -2.25
CA VAL A 84 -2.46 -12.30 -0.83
C VAL A 84 -2.36 -13.81 -0.66
N GLU A 85 -3.15 -14.58 -1.40
CA GLU A 85 -3.12 -16.05 -1.36
C GLU A 85 -1.84 -16.65 -1.96
N SER A 86 -1.24 -15.95 -2.94
CA SER A 86 0.02 -16.34 -3.60
C SER A 86 1.25 -15.63 -3.06
N ALA A 87 1.10 -14.82 -2.00
CA ALA A 87 2.20 -14.05 -1.41
C ALA A 87 3.29 -15.00 -0.91
N ALA A 88 4.42 -15.01 -1.62
CA ALA A 88 5.60 -15.75 -1.22
C ALA A 88 6.44 -14.92 -0.24
N ALA A 89 7.21 -15.61 0.60
CA ALA A 89 8.20 -15.02 1.50
C ALA A 89 9.25 -14.16 0.77
N ASP A 90 9.59 -14.53 -0.46
CA ASP A 90 10.61 -13.86 -1.27
C ASP A 90 9.96 -13.09 -2.43
N GLY A 91 9.49 -11.87 -2.17
CA GLY A 91 9.11 -10.90 -3.20
C GLY A 91 7.88 -10.05 -2.92
N TYR A 92 7.64 -9.10 -3.81
CA TYR A 92 6.44 -8.28 -3.84
C TYR A 92 5.73 -8.42 -5.19
N VAL A 93 4.41 -8.60 -5.15
CA VAL A 93 3.52 -8.61 -6.30
C VAL A 93 2.78 -7.28 -6.34
N VAL A 94 2.99 -6.49 -7.38
CA VAL A 94 2.24 -5.26 -7.62
C VAL A 94 0.83 -5.61 -8.07
N VAL A 95 -0.17 -5.21 -7.29
CA VAL A 95 -1.59 -5.47 -7.57
C VAL A 95 -2.29 -4.28 -8.20
N TRP A 96 -1.78 -3.07 -7.96
CA TRP A 96 -2.35 -1.85 -8.51
C TRP A 96 -1.28 -0.77 -8.66
N ARG A 97 -1.45 0.07 -9.68
CA ARG A 97 -0.71 1.32 -9.87
C ARG A 97 -1.69 2.39 -10.31
N SER A 98 -1.47 3.64 -9.87
CA SER A 98 -2.30 4.77 -10.31
C SER A 98 -2.24 4.89 -11.84
N PRO A 99 -3.39 4.99 -12.54
CA PRO A 99 -3.45 5.18 -13.99
C PRO A 99 -2.97 6.56 -14.43
N ASP A 100 -2.97 7.55 -13.52
CA ASP A 100 -2.46 8.89 -13.75
C ASP A 100 -1.49 9.22 -12.61
N PRO A 101 -0.16 9.21 -12.83
CA PRO A 101 0.68 9.97 -11.93
C PRO A 101 0.28 11.44 -12.14
N PRO A 102 -0.15 12.20 -11.11
CA PRO A 102 -0.26 13.63 -11.28
C PRO A 102 1.09 14.09 -11.81
N SER A 103 1.10 14.58 -13.05
CA SER A 103 2.32 15.00 -13.71
C SER A 103 3.05 15.91 -12.72
N PRO A 104 4.36 15.70 -12.44
CA PRO A 104 5.11 16.74 -11.74
C PRO A 104 4.82 18.01 -12.53
N LEU A 105 4.19 18.99 -11.88
CA LEU A 105 3.93 20.28 -12.49
C LEU A 105 5.24 20.66 -13.18
N PRO A 106 5.25 20.95 -14.50
CA PRO A 106 6.48 21.40 -15.12
C PRO A 106 6.95 22.58 -14.26
N ASP A 107 8.20 22.51 -13.77
CA ASP A 107 8.85 23.64 -13.13
C ASP A 107 8.54 24.85 -14.01
N LEU A 108 7.63 25.71 -13.55
CA LEU A 108 7.33 26.95 -14.22
C LEU A 108 8.58 27.79 -13.97
N GLU A 109 9.58 27.60 -14.81
CA GLU A 109 10.61 28.59 -15.08
C GLU A 109 9.87 29.84 -15.52
N TYR A 110 9.54 30.68 -14.55
CA TYR A 110 9.17 32.06 -14.79
C TYR A 110 10.44 32.76 -15.30
N ASP A 111 10.57 32.88 -16.62
CA ASP A 111 11.42 33.88 -17.28
C ASP A 111 10.54 35.00 -17.87
#